data_AF-A0A914X712-F1
#
_entry.id   AF-A0A914X712-F1
#
_cell.length_a   1.000
_cell.length_b   1.000
_cell.length_c   1.000
_cell.angle_alpha   90.00
_cell.angle_beta   90.00
_cell.angle_gamma   90.00
#
_symmetry.space_group_name_H-M   'P 1'
#
loop_
_entity.id
_entity.type
_entity.pdbx_description
1 polymer ?
#
loop_
_entity_poly.entity_id
_entity_poly.type
_entity_poly.pdbx_seq_one_letter_code
_entity_poly.pdbx_strand_id
1 'polypeptide(L)' 'IMFRFVCVSDVYEPIDDGLESQVFISKTYDPTSHFETTCTDVLDIFKRGTTQEFDFTKITHLSLEDNE' A
#
# COMPACT_ATOMS: atom_id res chain seq x y z
N ILE A 1 -17.44 33.49 -3.12
CA ILE A 1 -15.95 33.56 -3.17
C ILE A 1 -15.45 32.12 -3.23
N MET A 2 -14.68 31.76 -4.25
CA MET A 2 -14.09 30.43 -4.41
C MET A 2 -12.68 30.45 -3.81
N PHE A 3 -12.39 29.52 -2.91
CA PHE A 3 -11.07 29.33 -2.34
C PHE A 3 -10.40 28.12 -2.98
N ARG A 4 -9.10 28.27 -3.31
CA ARG A 4 -8.25 27.20 -3.83
C ARG A 4 -7.12 26.95 -2.85
N PHE A 5 -6.85 25.68 -2.57
CA PHE A 5 -5.73 25.23 -1.77
C PHE A 5 -4.81 24.37 -2.64
N VAL A 6 -3.52 24.66 -2.63
CA VAL A 6 -2.49 23.95 -3.41
C VAL A 6 -1.48 23.38 -2.45
N CYS A 7 -1.20 22.08 -2.57
CA CYS A 7 -0.16 21.38 -1.84
C CYS A 7 0.78 20.70 -2.84
N VAL A 8 2.08 20.74 -2.55
CA VAL A 8 3.12 20.04 -3.31
C VAL A 8 3.90 19.20 -2.32
N SER A 9 4.11 17.93 -2.66
CA SER A 9 4.85 16.97 -1.83
C SER A 9 5.85 16.22 -2.70
N ASP A 10 7.03 15.95 -2.15
CA ASP A 10 8.03 15.10 -2.78
C ASP A 10 7.63 13.62 -2.69
N VAL A 11 8.11 12.81 -3.64
CA VAL A 11 7.84 11.36 -3.71
C VAL A 11 9.15 10.61 -3.44
N TYR A 12 9.09 9.69 -2.48
CA TYR A 12 10.23 8.86 -2.07
C TYR A 12 9.91 7.37 -2.19
N GLU A 13 10.97 6.59 -2.37
CA GLU A 13 10.97 5.13 -2.34
C GLU A 13 12.12 4.61 -1.46
N PRO A 14 12.00 3.41 -0.88
CA PRO A 14 13.04 2.83 -0.05
C PRO A 14 14.27 2.46 -0.87
N ILE A 15 15.45 2.71 -0.31
CA ILE A 15 16.75 2.32 -0.91
C ILE A 15 17.24 0.93 -0.45
N ASP A 16 16.51 0.32 0.47
CA ASP A 16 16.78 -0.99 1.07
C ASP A 16 15.46 -1.79 1.07
N ASP A 17 15.52 -3.08 0.75
CA ASP A 17 14.36 -3.97 0.75
C ASP A 17 13.95 -4.39 2.18
N GLY A 18 14.82 -4.21 3.17
CA GLY A 18 14.53 -4.50 4.56
C GLY A 18 14.75 -5.96 4.96
N LEU A 19 15.20 -6.85 4.06
CA LEU A 19 15.37 -8.27 4.37
C LEU A 19 16.50 -8.50 5.38
N GLU A 20 17.64 -7.82 5.21
CA GLU A 20 18.76 -7.91 6.16
C GLU A 20 18.57 -6.97 7.35
N SER A 21 18.14 -5.73 7.09
CA SER A 21 17.98 -4.70 8.12
C SER A 21 16.76 -4.90 9.02
N GLN A 22 15.80 -5.73 8.59
CA GLN A 22 14.50 -5.96 9.23
C GLN A 22 13.68 -4.66 9.38
N VAL A 23 13.90 -3.70 8.48
CA VAL A 23 13.19 -2.42 8.42
C VAL A 23 12.48 -2.30 7.07
N PHE A 24 11.16 -2.46 7.07
CA PHE A 24 10.35 -2.45 5.84
C PHE A 24 9.64 -1.11 5.67
N ILE A 25 10.14 -0.29 4.75
CA ILE A 25 9.61 1.06 4.47
C ILE A 25 8.69 1.02 3.25
N SER A 26 7.59 1.77 3.31
CA SER A 26 6.64 1.93 2.19
C SER A 26 7.08 3.01 1.21
N LYS A 27 6.53 2.95 0.00
CA LYS A 27 6.64 4.05 -0.97
C LYS A 27 5.68 5.18 -0.61
N THR A 28 5.98 6.37 -1.12
CA THR A 28 5.07 7.52 -1.01
C THR A 28 3.85 7.30 -1.90
N TYR A 29 2.69 7.82 -1.49
CA TYR A 29 1.50 7.85 -2.35
C TYR A 29 1.82 8.58 -3.66
N ASP A 30 1.60 7.87 -4.76
CA ASP A 30 1.76 8.43 -6.09
C ASP A 30 0.53 9.32 -6.44
N PRO A 31 0.58 10.08 -7.54
CA PRO A 31 -0.52 10.96 -7.91
C PRO A 31 -1.71 10.24 -8.57
N THR A 32 -1.79 8.91 -8.53
CA THR A 32 -2.93 8.18 -9.08
C THR A 32 -4.17 8.37 -8.22
N SER A 33 -5.35 8.35 -8.85
CA SER A 33 -6.64 8.60 -8.18
C SER A 33 -7.26 7.34 -7.56
N HIS A 34 -6.61 6.18 -7.71
CA HIS A 34 -7.10 4.88 -7.25
C HIS A 34 -6.00 4.17 -6.46
N PHE A 35 -6.39 3.24 -5.59
CA PHE A 35 -5.46 2.62 -4.65
C PHE A 35 -4.67 1.44 -5.21
N GLU A 36 -4.72 1.17 -6.51
CA GLU A 36 -4.08 -0.03 -7.09
C GLU A 36 -2.60 -0.12 -6.73
N THR A 37 -1.82 0.94 -6.97
CA THR A 37 -0.38 0.97 -6.68
C THR A 37 -0.08 0.92 -5.18
N THR A 38 -0.92 1.55 -4.36
CA THR A 38 -0.85 1.47 -2.90
C THR A 38 -1.07 0.04 -2.42
N CYS A 39 -2.08 -0.66 -2.94
CA CYS A 39 -2.36 -2.05 -2.60
C CYS A 39 -1.18 -2.96 -2.99
N THR A 40 -0.56 -2.72 -4.15
CA THR A 40 0.65 -3.44 -4.54
C THR A 40 1.80 -3.24 -3.54
N ASP A 41 2.04 -2.01 -3.09
CA ASP A 41 3.10 -1.70 -2.11
C ASP A 41 2.84 -2.37 -0.75
N VAL A 42 1.59 -2.40 -0.29
CA VAL A 42 1.19 -3.11 0.95
C VAL A 42 1.47 -4.61 0.85
N LEU A 43 1.11 -5.25 -0.26
CA LEU A 43 1.37 -6.69 -0.46
C LEU A 43 2.86 -7.00 -0.56
N ASP A 44 3.63 -6.12 -1.20
CA ASP A 44 5.08 -6.23 -1.29
C ASP A 44 5.76 -6.14 0.09
N ILE A 45 5.38 -5.15 0.90
CA ILE A 45 5.87 -5.01 2.28
C ILE A 45 5.52 -6.24 3.11
N PHE A 46 4.28 -6.73 3.01
CA PHE A 46 3.85 -7.95 3.71
C PHE A 46 4.73 -9.14 3.32
N LYS A 47 4.99 -9.31 2.02
CA LYS A 47 5.83 -10.39 1.51
C LYS A 47 7.26 -10.29 2.01
N ARG A 48 7.87 -9.10 1.99
CA ARG A 48 9.22 -8.89 2.51
C ARG A 48 9.31 -9.15 4.02
N GLY A 49 8.33 -8.67 4.79
CA GLY A 49 8.29 -8.82 6.25
C GLY A 49 7.97 -10.23 6.74
N THR A 50 7.16 -10.99 5.99
CA THR A 50 6.71 -12.33 6.41
C THR A 50 7.39 -13.47 5.66
N THR A 51 8.14 -13.14 4.60
CA THR A 51 8.73 -14.10 3.64
C THR A 51 7.71 -14.99 2.93
N GLN A 52 6.43 -14.62 2.94
CA GLN A 52 5.33 -15.38 2.34
C GLN A 52 4.43 -14.46 1.51
N GLU A 53 3.89 -15.00 0.42
CA GLU A 53 2.84 -14.31 -0.34
C GLU A 53 1.57 -14.16 0.52
N PHE A 54 0.88 -13.03 0.38
CA PHE A 54 -0.39 -12.84 1.07
C PHE A 54 -1.46 -13.74 0.46
N ASP A 55 -2.04 -14.60 1.30
CA ASP A 55 -3.06 -15.55 0.89
C ASP A 55 -4.46 -15.02 1.22
N PHE A 56 -5.13 -14.49 0.21
CA PHE A 56 -6.49 -13.97 0.31
C PHE A 56 -7.53 -15.02 0.71
N THR A 57 -7.26 -16.31 0.50
CA THR A 57 -8.21 -17.39 0.86
C THR A 57 -8.36 -17.56 2.37
N LYS A 58 -7.39 -17.07 3.16
CA LYS A 58 -7.44 -17.09 4.63
C LYS A 58 -8.39 -16.06 5.22
N ILE A 59 -8.98 -15.18 4.40
CA ILE A 59 -9.92 -14.18 4.87
C ILE A 59 -11.31 -14.83 5.04
N THR A 60 -11.75 -14.96 6.29
CA THR A 60 -12.95 -15.74 6.64
C THR A 60 -14.26 -14.94 6.68
N HIS A 61 -14.21 -13.61 6.57
CA HIS A 61 -15.37 -12.73 6.80
C HIS A 61 -15.63 -11.73 5.67
N LEU A 62 -15.09 -11.95 4.48
CA LEU A 62 -15.43 -11.16 3.28
C LEU A 62 -16.58 -11.78 2.49
N SER A 63 -17.60 -12.30 3.18
CA SER A 63 -18.92 -12.44 2.55
C SER A 63 -19.49 -11.03 2.38
N LEU A 64 -19.07 -10.34 1.33
CA LEU A 64 -19.85 -9.25 0.77
C LEU A 64 -21.08 -9.91 0.13
N GLU A 65 -22.05 -10.25 0.98
CA GLU A 65 -23.42 -10.28 0.53
C GLU A 65 -23.73 -8.83 0.16
N ASP A 66 -23.61 -8.53 -1.14
CA ASP A 66 -24.15 -7.32 -1.73
C ASP A 66 -25.64 -7.27 -1.38
N ASN A 67 -25.98 -6.61 -0.27
CA ASN A 67 -27.34 -6.16 0.00
C ASN A 67 -27.62 -5.03 -0.99
N GLU A 68 -28.12 -5.40 -2.18
CA GLU A 68 -28.96 -4.51 -3.00
C GLU A 68 -30.19 -4.02 -2.21
#